data_AF-A0ABD2UNZ2-F1
#
_entry.id   AF-A0ABD2UNZ2-F1
#
_cell.length_a   1.000
_cell.length_b   1.000
_cell.length_c   1.000
_cell.angle_alpha   90.00
_cell.angle_beta   90.00
_cell.angle_gamma   90.00
#
_symmetry.space_group_name_H-M   'P 1'
#
loop_
_entity.id
_entity.type
_entity.pdbx_description
1 polymer ?
#
loop_
_entity_poly.entity_id
_entity_poly.type
_entity_poly.pdbx_seq_one_letter_code
_entity_poly.pdbx_strand_id
1 'polypeptide(L)'
;MKMAPKQRQKLTAAAAAAAAAATVPEPTTIDSIGEDLLNNILSRLSAESCASAACVNSSWNLIINRFLTLPNLSSALSCNPCLQDAVDEVVDKVLARPIRPQFVMASIGPSYDLKEAHYLITGRFGCQIPVITSISYGIFGQDANTNQFEEVQWNTMKDNQAHEDLRNEDEGVLVTVGFLPGLIVDLIPLKRARVLLIDDFMRSITDLSFSRSASSPMGILLFSDKDIDIKPVLAKLDYAFTEETVIVGDAGSRFLYQDGTISNRFNNRESSSAAVALLFSRDTNKLPGVGETQFHVMLSTGVSPIGSIYKAVNVEAKFRDNSTQFMVRTEGIDYYLDGETILDQIYDELGDHTHSQTLYVGVPKTRRCTFGDVRISSMCMHEFYLVLRGDNEYLYVHGDGISDFDSFQFYHANPDLAYASCNDVSNDMKLLKQDLNHLKNDDHSNSNGSMHMHKKSVFGGMMFACYGRGKLFFGEPNVDASPFLENFPGVTFSGTYCNGEIAHGDYSFYVKESKGQSCIRCSLHEFSTVYLVMSYTPPALPED
;
A
#
# COMPACT_ATOMS: atom_id res chain seq x y z
N MET A 1 67.07 -61.23 -36.09
CA MET A 1 65.82 -61.34 -36.88
C MET A 1 65.18 -59.96 -36.91
N LYS A 2 65.40 -59.18 -37.98
CA LYS A 2 64.99 -57.78 -38.09
C LYS A 2 63.52 -57.72 -38.49
N MET A 3 62.65 -57.24 -37.59
CA MET A 3 61.27 -56.86 -37.95
C MET A 3 61.29 -55.58 -38.80
N ALA A 4 60.43 -55.56 -39.81
CA ALA A 4 60.37 -54.53 -40.85
C ALA A 4 59.76 -53.19 -40.36
N PRO A 5 60.14 -52.04 -40.95
CA PRO A 5 59.69 -50.70 -40.52
C PRO A 5 58.19 -50.43 -40.69
N LYS A 6 57.46 -51.29 -41.43
CA LYS A 6 56.04 -51.09 -41.75
C LYS A 6 55.07 -51.48 -40.63
N GLN A 7 55.51 -52.16 -39.58
CA GLN A 7 54.64 -52.50 -38.43
C GLN A 7 54.69 -51.44 -37.31
N ARG A 8 55.76 -50.64 -37.20
CA ARG A 8 55.86 -49.57 -36.21
C ARG A 8 54.97 -48.36 -36.56
N GLN A 9 54.80 -48.07 -37.85
CA GLN A 9 53.91 -46.99 -38.33
C GLN A 9 52.41 -47.31 -38.18
N LYS A 10 52.01 -48.58 -38.21
CA LYS A 10 50.60 -48.98 -38.01
C LYS A 10 50.19 -48.95 -36.53
N LEU A 11 51.10 -49.20 -35.60
CA LEU A 11 50.83 -49.12 -34.16
C LEU A 11 50.79 -47.67 -33.64
N THR A 12 51.59 -46.75 -34.21
CA THR A 12 51.50 -45.31 -33.87
C THR A 12 50.29 -44.64 -34.49
N ALA A 13 49.82 -45.06 -35.68
CA ALA A 13 48.59 -44.54 -36.28
C ALA A 13 47.32 -45.04 -35.56
N ALA A 14 47.30 -46.30 -35.08
CA ALA A 14 46.17 -46.83 -34.31
C ALA A 14 46.07 -46.24 -32.89
N ALA A 15 47.20 -45.91 -32.25
CA ALA A 15 47.20 -45.21 -30.97
C ALA A 15 46.80 -43.72 -31.10
N ALA A 16 47.16 -43.06 -32.21
CA ALA A 16 46.74 -41.68 -32.50
C ALA A 16 45.25 -41.60 -32.90
N ALA A 17 44.70 -42.62 -33.58
CA ALA A 17 43.28 -42.70 -33.89
C ALA A 17 42.41 -43.06 -32.67
N ALA A 18 42.94 -43.83 -31.72
CA ALA A 18 42.25 -44.12 -30.45
C ALA A 18 42.29 -42.94 -29.46
N ALA A 19 43.28 -42.05 -29.55
CA ALA A 19 43.34 -40.81 -28.78
C ALA A 19 42.44 -39.68 -29.36
N ALA A 20 42.04 -39.77 -30.63
CA ALA A 20 41.15 -38.81 -31.28
C ALA A 20 39.65 -39.16 -31.16
N ALA A 21 39.31 -40.33 -30.61
CA ALA A 21 37.93 -40.83 -30.47
C ALA A 21 37.41 -40.81 -29.02
N ALA A 22 38.17 -40.23 -28.09
CA ALA A 22 37.72 -39.94 -26.73
C ALA A 22 37.75 -38.42 -26.51
N THR A 23 37.01 -37.67 -27.34
CA THR A 23 36.46 -36.40 -26.89
C THR A 23 35.52 -36.73 -25.74
N VAL A 24 36.04 -36.67 -24.52
CA VAL A 24 35.21 -36.48 -23.33
C VAL A 24 34.24 -35.36 -23.71
N PRO A 25 32.92 -35.60 -23.72
CA PRO A 25 31.99 -34.50 -23.97
C PRO A 25 32.37 -33.42 -22.96
N GLU A 26 32.66 -32.21 -23.45
CA GLU A 26 32.77 -31.07 -22.55
C GLU A 26 31.56 -31.16 -21.61
N PRO A 27 31.76 -31.04 -20.28
CA PRO A 27 30.63 -31.07 -19.38
C PRO A 27 29.65 -30.05 -19.92
N THR A 28 28.46 -30.48 -20.31
CA THR A 28 27.39 -29.57 -20.74
C THR A 28 27.19 -28.61 -19.59
N THR A 29 27.79 -27.43 -19.72
CA THR A 29 27.65 -26.37 -18.75
C THR A 29 26.20 -25.94 -18.80
N ILE A 30 25.67 -25.44 -17.69
CA ILE A 30 24.28 -24.96 -17.66
C ILE A 30 24.02 -23.89 -18.73
N ASP A 31 25.06 -23.18 -19.17
CA ASP A 31 25.04 -22.23 -20.30
C ASP A 31 24.66 -22.88 -21.65
N SER A 32 24.74 -24.21 -21.75
CA SER A 32 24.26 -24.98 -22.92
C SER A 32 22.75 -25.25 -22.92
N ILE A 33 22.08 -25.01 -21.78
CA ILE A 33 20.61 -25.05 -21.68
C ILE A 33 20.11 -23.67 -22.15
N GLY A 34 19.31 -23.65 -23.22
CA GLY A 34 18.76 -22.40 -23.74
C GLY A 34 18.01 -21.59 -22.67
N GLU A 35 18.16 -20.27 -22.68
CA GLU A 35 17.62 -19.37 -21.66
C GLU A 35 16.10 -19.54 -21.48
N ASP A 36 15.35 -19.80 -22.56
CA ASP A 36 13.91 -20.05 -22.52
C ASP A 36 13.54 -21.28 -21.68
N LEU A 37 14.33 -22.36 -21.81
CA LEU A 37 14.10 -23.60 -21.07
C LEU A 37 14.46 -23.41 -19.59
N LEU A 38 15.56 -22.69 -19.30
CA LEU A 38 15.92 -22.32 -17.93
C LEU A 38 14.83 -21.46 -17.27
N ASN A 39 14.34 -20.43 -17.96
CA ASN A 39 13.25 -19.58 -17.46
C ASN A 39 11.97 -20.38 -17.19
N ASN A 40 11.62 -21.33 -18.07
CA ASN A 40 10.44 -22.19 -17.88
C ASN A 40 10.60 -23.11 -16.65
N ILE A 41 11.81 -23.64 -16.42
CA ILE A 41 12.09 -24.48 -15.25
C ILE A 41 12.05 -23.64 -13.97
N LEU A 42 12.79 -22.52 -13.95
CA LEU A 42 12.92 -21.64 -12.78
C LEU A 42 11.57 -21.05 -12.35
N SER A 43 10.74 -20.64 -13.30
CA SER A 43 9.40 -20.08 -13.02
C SER A 43 8.43 -21.04 -12.34
N ARG A 44 8.74 -22.35 -12.30
CA ARG A 44 7.93 -23.38 -11.62
C ARG A 44 8.47 -23.75 -10.23
N LEU A 45 9.61 -23.21 -9.83
CA LEU A 45 10.19 -23.50 -8.52
C LEU A 45 9.47 -22.69 -7.44
N SER A 46 9.42 -23.23 -6.22
CA SER A 46 9.07 -22.43 -5.04
C SER A 46 10.16 -21.40 -4.75
N ALA A 47 9.83 -20.35 -4.01
CA ALA A 47 10.80 -19.37 -3.54
C ALA A 47 11.95 -20.03 -2.76
N GLU A 48 11.63 -20.99 -1.89
CA GLU A 48 12.63 -21.74 -1.09
C GLU A 48 13.57 -22.59 -1.96
N SER A 49 13.01 -23.27 -2.98
CA SER A 49 13.81 -24.07 -3.91
C SER A 49 14.72 -23.19 -4.75
N CYS A 50 14.22 -22.03 -5.18
CA CYS A 50 14.98 -21.03 -5.92
C CYS A 50 16.12 -20.45 -5.05
N ALA A 51 15.83 -20.08 -3.80
CA ALA A 51 16.85 -19.60 -2.87
C ALA A 51 17.94 -20.66 -2.62
N SER A 52 17.53 -21.92 -2.42
CA SER A 52 18.45 -23.05 -2.24
C SER A 52 19.36 -23.25 -3.46
N ALA A 53 18.79 -23.15 -4.67
CA ALA A 53 19.54 -23.23 -5.91
C ALA A 53 20.55 -22.07 -6.05
N ALA A 54 20.20 -20.84 -5.65
CA ALA A 54 21.10 -19.70 -5.69
C ALA A 54 22.34 -19.89 -4.79
N CYS A 55 22.22 -20.69 -3.73
CA CYS A 55 23.33 -21.00 -2.82
C CYS A 55 24.26 -22.12 -3.31
N VAL A 56 23.95 -22.82 -4.41
CA VAL A 56 24.74 -23.98 -4.88
C VAL A 56 26.13 -23.56 -5.35
N ASN A 57 26.22 -22.55 -6.23
CA ASN A 57 27.47 -21.98 -6.72
C ASN A 57 27.27 -20.59 -7.35
N SER A 58 28.36 -19.92 -7.73
CA SER A 58 28.32 -18.58 -8.34
C SER A 58 27.53 -18.51 -9.65
N SER A 59 27.54 -19.58 -10.46
CA SER A 59 26.82 -19.63 -11.73
C SER A 59 25.30 -19.69 -11.53
N TRP A 60 24.81 -20.58 -10.64
CA TRP A 60 23.41 -20.63 -10.27
C TRP A 60 22.94 -19.33 -9.62
N ASN A 61 23.76 -18.75 -8.75
CA ASN A 61 23.47 -17.44 -8.16
C ASN A 61 23.30 -16.37 -9.24
N LEU A 62 24.18 -16.33 -10.24
CA LEU A 62 24.08 -15.39 -11.37
C LEU A 62 22.79 -15.60 -12.19
N ILE A 63 22.45 -16.85 -12.50
CA ILE A 63 21.25 -17.18 -13.29
C ILE A 63 19.98 -16.79 -12.54
N ILE A 64 19.91 -17.10 -11.25
CA ILE A 64 18.73 -16.78 -10.43
C ILE A 64 18.62 -15.28 -10.21
N ASN A 65 19.74 -14.56 -10.01
CA ASN A 65 19.70 -13.10 -9.94
C ASN A 65 19.26 -12.48 -11.27
N ARG A 66 19.62 -13.06 -12.42
CA ARG A 66 19.11 -12.64 -13.74
C ARG A 66 17.61 -12.92 -13.89
N PHE A 67 17.15 -14.06 -13.41
CA PHE A 67 15.73 -14.43 -13.41
C PHE A 67 14.90 -13.49 -12.52
N LEU A 68 15.41 -13.12 -11.36
CA LEU A 68 14.80 -12.20 -10.40
C LEU A 68 15.20 -10.74 -10.67
N THR A 69 15.13 -10.30 -11.93
CA THR A 69 15.33 -8.88 -12.31
C THR A 69 14.04 -8.10 -12.49
N LEU A 70 12.91 -8.81 -12.64
CA LEU A 70 11.59 -8.20 -12.78
C LEU A 70 10.92 -7.99 -11.41
N PRO A 71 10.23 -6.85 -11.22
CA PRO A 71 9.41 -6.68 -10.04
C PRO A 71 8.24 -7.65 -10.03
N ASN A 72 7.85 -8.05 -8.82
CA ASN A 72 6.75 -8.94 -8.58
C ASN A 72 6.04 -8.57 -7.28
N LEU A 73 4.72 -8.63 -7.30
CA LEU A 73 3.88 -8.54 -6.12
C LEU A 73 3.12 -9.86 -6.00
N SER A 74 3.29 -10.55 -4.87
CA SER A 74 2.57 -11.79 -4.56
C SER A 74 1.65 -11.53 -3.38
N SER A 75 0.39 -11.96 -3.47
CA SER A 75 -0.57 -11.76 -2.40
C SER A 75 -1.55 -12.92 -2.34
N ALA A 76 -1.96 -13.28 -1.12
CA ALA A 76 -2.96 -14.32 -0.90
C ALA A 76 -3.74 -14.03 0.39
N LEU A 77 -5.01 -14.44 0.40
CA LEU A 77 -5.83 -14.45 1.61
C LEU A 77 -6.29 -15.85 1.97
N SER A 78 -6.61 -16.05 3.25
CA SER A 78 -7.29 -17.24 3.77
C SER A 78 -8.29 -16.80 4.83
N CYS A 79 -9.49 -17.39 4.78
CA CYS A 79 -10.53 -17.26 5.81
C CYS A 79 -10.60 -18.53 6.68
N ASN A 80 -9.54 -19.34 6.75
CA ASN A 80 -9.51 -20.49 7.65
C ASN A 80 -9.62 -19.98 9.10
N PRO A 81 -10.50 -20.56 9.96
CA PRO A 81 -10.69 -20.15 11.35
C PRO A 81 -9.48 -20.40 12.27
N CYS A 82 -8.59 -21.30 11.87
CA CYS A 82 -7.36 -21.58 12.60
C CYS A 82 -6.27 -20.61 12.10
N LEU A 83 -5.78 -19.73 12.97
CA LEU A 83 -4.73 -18.75 12.63
C LEU A 83 -3.48 -19.43 12.02
N GLN A 84 -3.04 -20.55 12.58
CA GLN A 84 -1.87 -21.26 12.08
C GLN A 84 -2.09 -21.77 10.65
N ASP A 85 -3.23 -22.43 10.41
CA ASP A 85 -3.55 -22.97 9.09
C ASP A 85 -3.78 -21.84 8.09
N ALA A 86 -4.45 -20.74 8.50
CA ALA A 86 -4.62 -19.56 7.68
C ALA A 86 -3.27 -18.94 7.26
N VAL A 87 -2.33 -18.79 8.20
CA VAL A 87 -0.98 -18.31 7.92
C VAL A 87 -0.22 -19.27 7.00
N ASP A 88 -0.32 -20.58 7.23
CA ASP A 88 0.37 -21.56 6.40
C ASP A 88 -0.17 -21.56 4.96
N GLU A 89 -1.49 -21.51 4.79
CA GLU A 89 -2.15 -21.41 3.47
C GLU A 89 -1.68 -20.18 2.69
N VAL A 90 -1.70 -18.99 3.30
CA VAL A 90 -1.30 -17.75 2.59
C VAL A 90 0.19 -17.68 2.34
N VAL A 91 1.02 -18.14 3.28
CA VAL A 91 2.48 -18.11 3.12
C VAL A 91 2.92 -19.09 2.04
N ASP A 92 2.40 -20.31 2.07
CA ASP A 92 2.68 -21.32 1.04
C ASP A 92 2.25 -20.80 -0.33
N LYS A 93 1.11 -20.10 -0.40
CA LYS A 93 0.63 -19.49 -1.63
C LYS A 93 1.55 -18.41 -2.16
N VAL A 94 1.94 -17.43 -1.34
CA VAL A 94 2.76 -16.30 -1.82
C VAL A 94 4.19 -16.71 -2.16
N LEU A 95 4.68 -17.81 -1.57
CA LEU A 95 6.00 -18.40 -1.83
C LEU A 95 5.99 -19.57 -2.83
N ALA A 96 4.81 -19.92 -3.38
CA ALA A 96 4.66 -21.02 -4.34
C ALA A 96 5.42 -20.79 -5.66
N ARG A 97 5.71 -19.53 -5.99
CA ARG A 97 6.51 -19.12 -7.16
C ARG A 97 7.77 -18.38 -6.71
N PRO A 98 8.80 -18.28 -7.56
CA PRO A 98 10.02 -17.61 -7.15
C PRO A 98 9.78 -16.12 -6.92
N ILE A 99 10.13 -15.66 -5.73
CA ILE A 99 10.15 -14.26 -5.34
C ILE A 99 11.29 -14.07 -4.34
N ARG A 100 11.94 -12.92 -4.36
CA ARG A 100 12.91 -12.51 -3.34
C ARG A 100 12.28 -11.41 -2.49
N PRO A 101 11.68 -11.74 -1.34
CA PRO A 101 10.97 -10.74 -0.55
C PRO A 101 11.88 -9.57 -0.17
N GLN A 102 11.43 -8.34 -0.43
CA GLN A 102 12.03 -7.11 0.09
C GLN A 102 11.21 -6.50 1.22
N PHE A 103 9.91 -6.79 1.25
CA PHE A 103 9.02 -6.45 2.36
C PHE A 103 7.85 -7.42 2.41
N VAL A 104 7.23 -7.52 3.58
CA VAL A 104 5.99 -8.26 3.81
C VAL A 104 5.01 -7.36 4.56
N MET A 105 3.78 -7.35 4.07
CA MET A 105 2.64 -6.75 4.75
C MET A 105 1.62 -7.84 5.02
N ALA A 106 1.03 -7.82 6.20
CA ALA A 106 -0.03 -8.73 6.56
C ALA A 106 -1.15 -7.99 7.26
N SER A 107 -2.39 -8.40 6.95
CA SER A 107 -3.60 -7.83 7.52
C SER A 107 -4.47 -8.96 8.02
N ILE A 108 -4.88 -8.87 9.29
CA ILE A 108 -5.58 -9.94 9.99
C ILE A 108 -6.91 -9.49 10.57
N GLY A 109 -7.79 -10.47 10.72
CA GLY A 109 -9.06 -10.39 11.44
C GLY A 109 -8.90 -9.93 12.88
N PRO A 110 -9.85 -9.14 13.43
CA PRO A 110 -9.81 -8.76 14.84
C PRO A 110 -10.07 -9.94 15.78
N SER A 111 -10.52 -11.10 15.28
CA SER A 111 -10.61 -12.33 16.06
C SER A 111 -9.24 -12.93 16.41
N TYR A 112 -8.20 -12.63 15.62
CA TYR A 112 -6.87 -13.17 15.80
C TYR A 112 -6.00 -12.33 16.74
N ASP A 113 -5.14 -13.01 17.52
CA ASP A 113 -4.15 -12.32 18.33
C ASP A 113 -3.02 -11.77 17.42
N LEU A 114 -2.87 -10.45 17.46
CA LEU A 114 -1.89 -9.74 16.63
C LEU A 114 -0.44 -10.17 16.91
N LYS A 115 -0.09 -10.50 18.15
CA LYS A 115 1.29 -10.91 18.48
C LYS A 115 1.57 -12.32 17.98
N GLU A 116 0.62 -13.23 18.15
CA GLU A 116 0.70 -14.59 17.64
C GLU A 116 0.82 -14.59 16.11
N ALA A 117 -0.08 -13.88 15.42
CA ALA A 117 -0.04 -13.76 13.96
C ALA A 117 1.30 -13.18 13.48
N HIS A 118 1.76 -12.09 14.09
CA HIS A 118 3.05 -11.47 13.75
C HIS A 118 4.23 -12.43 13.95
N TYR A 119 4.23 -13.20 15.04
CA TYR A 119 5.25 -14.20 15.32
C TYR A 119 5.26 -15.32 14.25
N LEU A 120 4.10 -15.84 13.88
CA LEU A 120 3.98 -16.89 12.86
C LEU A 120 4.48 -16.39 11.50
N ILE A 121 4.05 -15.20 11.08
CA ILE A 121 4.44 -14.62 9.78
C ILE A 121 5.95 -14.33 9.74
N THR A 122 6.49 -13.64 10.75
CA THR A 122 7.93 -13.33 10.81
C THR A 122 8.79 -14.59 10.88
N GLY A 123 8.29 -15.66 11.52
CA GLY A 123 8.93 -16.97 11.55
C GLY A 123 9.13 -17.60 10.16
N ARG A 124 8.26 -17.28 9.18
CA ARG A 124 8.32 -17.82 7.82
C ARG A 124 9.23 -17.03 6.87
N PHE A 125 9.32 -15.69 7.03
CA PHE A 125 10.11 -14.82 6.13
C PHE A 125 11.51 -14.47 6.69
N GLY A 126 11.78 -14.75 7.95
CA GLY A 126 13.08 -14.51 8.57
C GLY A 126 13.30 -13.07 9.05
N CYS A 127 14.34 -12.87 9.85
CA CYS A 127 14.54 -11.63 10.61
C CYS A 127 15.10 -10.43 9.83
N GLN A 128 15.47 -10.61 8.56
CA GLN A 128 16.09 -9.54 7.75
C GLN A 128 15.08 -8.79 6.87
N ILE A 129 13.89 -9.35 6.69
CA ILE A 129 12.87 -8.77 5.84
C ILE A 129 11.98 -7.89 6.73
N PRO A 130 11.76 -6.61 6.36
CA PRO A 130 10.76 -5.76 7.00
C PRO A 130 9.38 -6.40 6.91
N VAL A 131 8.73 -6.56 8.06
CA VAL A 131 7.38 -7.12 8.15
C VAL A 131 6.49 -6.14 8.91
N ILE A 132 5.33 -5.81 8.37
CA ILE A 132 4.26 -5.09 9.08
C ILE A 132 3.05 -6.03 9.16
N THR A 133 2.51 -6.23 10.36
CA THR A 133 1.26 -6.97 10.57
C THR A 133 0.26 -6.04 11.22
N SER A 134 -0.90 -5.87 10.61
CA SER A 134 -1.97 -4.96 11.03
C SER A 134 -3.28 -5.69 11.26
N ILE A 135 -4.11 -5.17 12.16
CA ILE A 135 -5.53 -5.52 12.23
C ILE A 135 -6.28 -4.60 11.27
N SER A 136 -7.06 -5.16 10.36
CA SER A 136 -7.94 -4.40 9.48
C SER A 136 -9.42 -4.57 9.88
N TYR A 137 -10.32 -3.96 9.12
CA TYR A 137 -11.78 -4.15 9.22
C TYR A 137 -12.32 -5.08 8.13
N GLY A 138 -11.41 -5.66 7.35
CA GLY A 138 -11.66 -6.55 6.24
C GLY A 138 -10.49 -6.56 5.27
N ILE A 139 -10.56 -7.45 4.30
CA ILE A 139 -9.48 -7.77 3.36
C ILE A 139 -10.01 -8.03 1.96
N PHE A 140 -9.18 -7.73 0.96
CA PHE A 140 -9.43 -7.99 -0.45
C PHE A 140 -8.24 -8.72 -1.05
N GLY A 141 -8.50 -9.72 -1.88
CA GLY A 141 -7.41 -10.42 -2.57
C GLY A 141 -7.84 -11.77 -3.12
N GLN A 142 -6.83 -12.55 -3.49
CA GLN A 142 -7.03 -13.87 -4.05
C GLN A 142 -6.97 -14.94 -2.94
N ASP A 143 -8.03 -15.75 -2.81
CA ASP A 143 -8.06 -16.85 -1.87
C ASP A 143 -6.98 -17.90 -2.21
N ALA A 144 -6.25 -18.33 -1.18
CA ALA A 144 -5.08 -19.18 -1.29
C ALA A 144 -5.41 -20.52 -1.96
N ASN A 145 -6.58 -21.07 -1.66
CA ASN A 145 -7.02 -22.41 -2.05
C ASN A 145 -7.72 -22.41 -3.41
N THR A 146 -8.66 -21.48 -3.61
CA THR A 146 -9.57 -21.45 -4.78
C THR A 146 -9.05 -20.59 -5.92
N ASN A 147 -8.08 -19.70 -5.67
CA ASN A 147 -7.62 -18.68 -6.62
C ASN A 147 -8.71 -17.68 -7.04
N GLN A 148 -9.86 -17.66 -6.36
CA GLN A 148 -10.90 -16.68 -6.64
C GLN A 148 -10.63 -15.38 -5.90
N PHE A 149 -11.10 -14.27 -6.47
CA PHE A 149 -11.10 -13.01 -5.77
C PHE A 149 -12.16 -13.03 -4.67
N GLU A 150 -11.79 -12.62 -3.46
CA GLU A 150 -12.72 -12.44 -2.35
C GLU A 150 -12.60 -11.03 -1.76
N GLU A 151 -13.76 -10.46 -1.46
CA GLU A 151 -13.94 -9.29 -0.60
C GLU A 151 -14.55 -9.80 0.71
N VAL A 152 -13.84 -9.57 1.82
CA VAL A 152 -14.27 -10.00 3.15
C VAL A 152 -14.30 -8.78 4.05
N GLN A 153 -15.49 -8.44 4.54
CA GLN A 153 -15.71 -7.34 5.46
C GLN A 153 -16.20 -7.88 6.79
N TRP A 154 -15.61 -7.41 7.89
CA TRP A 154 -15.90 -7.88 9.24
C TRP A 154 -16.93 -6.98 9.91
N ASN A 155 -17.73 -7.55 10.81
CA ASN A 155 -18.79 -6.80 11.48
C ASN A 155 -18.24 -6.19 12.77
N THR A 156 -17.54 -5.06 12.66
CA THR A 156 -16.98 -4.38 13.84
C THR A 156 -17.96 -3.45 14.56
N MET A 157 -19.16 -3.24 14.01
CA MET A 157 -20.19 -2.46 14.67
C MET A 157 -20.88 -3.33 15.72
N LYS A 158 -20.69 -2.99 17.01
CA LYS A 158 -21.51 -3.49 18.11
C LYS A 158 -22.91 -2.87 18.10
N ASP A 159 -23.55 -2.77 16.93
CA ASP A 159 -24.97 -2.52 16.89
C ASP A 159 -25.70 -3.86 17.07
N ASN A 160 -26.69 -3.85 17.96
CA ASN A 160 -27.44 -5.04 18.41
C ASN A 160 -28.28 -5.70 17.30
N GLN A 161 -28.04 -5.38 16.03
CA GLN A 161 -28.56 -6.10 14.88
C GLN A 161 -27.38 -6.81 14.22
N ALA A 162 -27.18 -8.07 14.62
CA ALA A 162 -26.39 -8.99 13.81
C ALA A 162 -26.98 -9.00 12.40
N HIS A 163 -26.30 -8.38 11.45
CA HIS A 163 -26.70 -8.45 10.05
C HIS A 163 -26.43 -9.88 9.60
N GLU A 164 -27.50 -10.66 9.35
CA GLU A 164 -27.42 -12.08 8.94
C GLU A 164 -26.61 -12.30 7.65
N ASP A 165 -26.35 -11.23 6.88
CA ASP A 165 -25.69 -11.26 5.58
C ASP A 165 -24.15 -11.07 5.60
N LEU A 166 -23.55 -10.68 6.73
CA LEU A 166 -22.10 -10.64 6.89
C LEU A 166 -21.60 -11.99 7.42
N ARG A 167 -20.48 -12.49 6.91
CA ARG A 167 -19.85 -13.68 7.51
C ARG A 167 -19.53 -13.33 8.96
N ASN A 168 -20.13 -14.06 9.88
CA ASN A 168 -19.99 -13.90 11.33
C ASN A 168 -18.60 -14.30 11.87
N GLU A 169 -17.64 -14.49 10.96
CA GLU A 169 -16.29 -14.93 11.24
C GLU A 169 -15.40 -13.72 10.93
N ASP A 170 -15.06 -12.97 11.97
CA ASP A 170 -14.07 -11.87 11.95
C ASP A 170 -12.64 -12.40 11.71
N GLU A 171 -12.54 -13.47 10.94
CA GLU A 171 -11.40 -14.34 10.71
C GLU A 171 -10.92 -14.12 9.28
N GLY A 172 -9.63 -13.90 9.15
CA GLY A 172 -8.99 -13.77 7.85
C GLY A 172 -7.56 -13.34 8.01
N VAL A 173 -6.70 -13.82 7.11
CA VAL A 173 -5.32 -13.41 6.99
C VAL A 173 -5.08 -13.07 5.53
N LEU A 174 -4.59 -11.88 5.26
CA LEU A 174 -4.06 -11.45 3.96
C LEU A 174 -2.55 -11.24 4.14
N VAL A 175 -1.74 -11.84 3.27
CA VAL A 175 -0.30 -11.59 3.21
C VAL A 175 0.07 -11.10 1.82
N THR A 176 0.85 -10.02 1.77
CA THR A 176 1.39 -9.41 0.56
C THR A 176 2.90 -9.33 0.67
N VAL A 177 3.58 -9.85 -0.36
CA VAL A 177 5.03 -9.92 -0.47
C VAL A 177 5.47 -9.16 -1.70
N GLY A 178 6.32 -8.16 -1.52
CA GLY A 178 6.84 -7.35 -2.62
C GLY A 178 8.29 -7.63 -2.93
N PHE A 179 8.59 -7.65 -4.22
CA PHE A 179 9.93 -7.61 -4.77
C PHE A 179 9.97 -6.53 -5.86
N LEU A 180 10.75 -5.49 -5.62
CA LEU A 180 10.85 -4.26 -6.42
C LEU A 180 12.34 -3.99 -6.74
N PRO A 181 12.93 -4.69 -7.72
CA PRO A 181 14.29 -4.44 -8.18
C PRO A 181 14.52 -2.96 -8.51
N GLY A 182 15.67 -2.44 -8.07
CA GLY A 182 16.02 -1.04 -8.26
C GLY A 182 15.48 -0.11 -7.18
N LEU A 183 14.70 -0.63 -6.22
CA LEU A 183 14.31 0.07 -5.00
C LEU A 183 14.93 -0.58 -3.76
N ILE A 184 15.23 0.25 -2.76
CA ILE A 184 15.56 -0.14 -1.40
C ILE A 184 14.34 0.15 -0.53
N VAL A 185 14.02 -0.81 0.34
CA VAL A 185 12.90 -0.71 1.28
C VAL A 185 13.45 -0.64 2.69
N ASP A 186 13.15 0.45 3.39
CA ASP A 186 13.54 0.69 4.78
C ASP A 186 12.28 0.88 5.64
N LEU A 187 12.34 0.53 6.93
CA LEU A 187 11.23 0.67 7.86
C LEU A 187 11.57 1.70 8.94
N ILE A 188 10.72 2.71 9.10
CA ILE A 188 10.97 3.85 9.99
C ILE A 188 9.78 4.00 10.95
N PRO A 189 9.95 3.76 12.26
CA PRO A 189 8.90 3.97 13.23
C PRO A 189 8.81 5.43 13.68
N LEU A 190 7.59 5.96 13.75
CA LEU A 190 7.27 7.17 14.50
C LEU A 190 7.16 6.83 15.98
N LYS A 191 8.15 7.25 16.77
CA LYS A 191 8.17 6.98 18.21
C LYS A 191 7.27 7.94 18.97
N ARG A 192 6.56 7.40 19.97
CA ARG A 192 5.80 8.16 20.96
C ARG A 192 6.54 8.14 22.29
N ALA A 193 6.92 9.31 22.78
CA ALA A 193 7.37 9.50 24.15
C ALA A 193 6.22 10.15 24.95
N ARG A 194 6.42 11.37 25.48
CA ARG A 194 5.32 12.21 25.99
C ARG A 194 4.56 12.92 24.87
N VAL A 195 5.24 13.15 23.75
CA VAL A 195 4.73 13.77 22.52
C VAL A 195 5.20 12.93 21.34
N LEU A 196 4.56 13.12 20.18
CA LEU A 196 5.02 12.52 18.92
C LEU A 196 6.36 13.13 18.51
N LEU A 197 7.36 12.30 18.24
CA LEU A 197 8.69 12.74 17.79
C LEU A 197 8.69 12.97 16.27
N ILE A 198 7.81 13.88 15.80
CA ILE A 198 7.57 14.10 14.38
C ILE A 198 8.84 14.59 13.68
N ASP A 199 9.59 15.53 14.27
CA ASP A 199 10.80 16.06 13.64
C ASP A 199 11.91 15.01 13.48
N ASP A 200 12.05 14.09 14.44
CA ASP A 200 13.02 13.00 14.34
C ASP A 200 12.60 11.95 13.32
N PHE A 201 11.30 11.67 13.22
CA PHE A 201 10.73 10.80 12.19
C PHE A 201 10.97 11.36 10.79
N MET A 202 10.65 12.65 10.60
CA MET A 202 10.88 13.38 9.36
C MET A 202 12.37 13.40 8.98
N ARG A 203 13.26 13.69 9.93
CA ARG A 203 14.71 13.63 9.72
C ARG A 203 15.17 12.24 9.29
N SER A 204 14.67 11.19 9.94
CA SER A 204 15.03 9.80 9.62
C SER A 204 14.64 9.42 8.19
N ILE A 205 13.44 9.81 7.73
CA ILE A 205 12.99 9.58 6.34
C ILE A 205 13.94 10.28 5.37
N THR A 206 14.25 11.54 5.62
CA THR A 206 15.11 12.36 4.77
C THR A 206 16.53 11.82 4.73
N ASP A 207 17.16 11.59 5.88
CA ASP A 207 18.54 11.10 5.96
C ASP A 207 18.71 9.75 5.25
N LEU A 208 17.75 8.82 5.45
CA LEU A 208 17.78 7.53 4.76
C LEU A 208 17.61 7.69 3.25
N SER A 209 16.60 8.45 2.80
CA SER A 209 16.36 8.68 1.37
C SER A 209 17.58 9.31 0.69
N PHE A 210 18.16 10.36 1.28
CA PHE A 210 19.35 11.01 0.74
C PHE A 210 20.58 10.10 0.77
N SER A 211 20.74 9.26 1.80
CA SER A 211 21.83 8.28 1.85
C SER A 211 21.72 7.20 0.79
N ARG A 212 20.51 6.85 0.32
CA ARG A 212 20.29 5.82 -0.71
C ARG A 212 20.34 6.38 -2.13
N SER A 213 19.65 7.50 -2.35
CA SER A 213 19.35 7.99 -3.70
C SER A 213 19.71 9.46 -3.95
N ALA A 214 20.26 10.17 -2.97
CA ALA A 214 20.48 11.62 -3.02
C ALA A 214 19.24 12.44 -3.47
N SER A 215 18.04 11.88 -3.27
CA SER A 215 16.77 12.42 -3.74
C SER A 215 15.64 12.08 -2.76
N SER A 216 14.49 12.71 -2.95
CA SER A 216 13.26 12.37 -2.21
C SER A 216 12.88 10.90 -2.39
N PRO A 217 12.21 10.28 -1.40
CA PRO A 217 11.70 8.93 -1.56
C PRO A 217 10.69 8.85 -2.69
N MET A 218 10.59 7.66 -3.29
CA MET A 218 9.59 7.40 -4.33
C MET A 218 8.20 7.15 -3.74
N GLY A 219 8.16 6.48 -2.58
CA GLY A 219 6.92 6.09 -1.95
C GLY A 219 7.07 5.92 -0.45
N ILE A 220 5.98 6.16 0.27
CA ILE A 220 5.83 5.93 1.70
C ILE A 220 4.50 5.23 1.90
N LEU A 221 4.53 3.99 2.42
CA LEU A 221 3.35 3.33 2.95
C LEU A 221 3.30 3.58 4.47
N LEU A 222 2.29 4.31 4.94
CA LEU A 222 2.18 4.75 6.34
C LEU A 222 1.05 4.02 7.07
N PHE A 223 1.38 3.43 8.22
CA PHE A 223 0.40 2.81 9.12
C PHE A 223 0.43 3.55 10.45
N SER A 224 -0.69 4.11 10.87
CA SER A 224 -0.84 4.80 12.16
C SER A 224 -1.73 4.02 13.10
N ASP A 225 -1.44 4.17 14.40
CA ASP A 225 -2.27 3.63 15.45
C ASP A 225 -3.57 4.43 15.54
N LYS A 226 -4.70 3.74 15.70
CA LYS A 226 -6.04 4.33 15.79
C LYS A 226 -6.22 5.38 16.88
N ASP A 227 -5.40 5.36 17.93
CA ASP A 227 -5.48 6.29 19.05
C ASP A 227 -4.57 7.53 18.86
N ILE A 228 -4.00 7.71 17.65
CA ILE A 228 -3.07 8.78 17.31
C ILE A 228 -3.68 9.73 16.29
N ASP A 229 -3.70 11.03 16.59
CA ASP A 229 -3.94 12.05 15.58
C ASP A 229 -2.73 12.17 14.64
N ILE A 230 -2.82 11.53 13.48
CA ILE A 230 -1.76 11.52 12.47
C ILE A 230 -1.73 12.78 11.59
N LYS A 231 -2.79 13.62 11.63
CA LYS A 231 -2.91 14.82 10.78
C LYS A 231 -1.69 15.75 10.84
N PRO A 232 -1.06 16.03 12.01
CA PRO A 232 0.15 16.85 12.07
C PRO A 232 1.36 16.23 11.37
N VAL A 233 1.44 14.89 11.32
CA VAL A 233 2.50 14.16 10.61
C VAL A 233 2.26 14.25 9.11
N LEU A 234 1.02 14.01 8.66
CA LEU A 234 0.63 14.14 7.26
C LEU A 234 0.88 15.56 6.73
N ALA A 235 0.55 16.59 7.51
CA ALA A 235 0.83 17.99 7.17
C ALA A 235 2.34 18.28 6.94
N LYS A 236 3.21 17.67 7.75
CA LYS A 236 4.67 17.82 7.57
C LYS A 236 5.21 17.00 6.41
N LEU A 237 4.65 15.82 6.16
CA LEU A 237 4.99 15.00 5.00
C LEU A 237 4.62 15.72 3.70
N ASP A 238 3.40 16.25 3.63
CA ASP A 238 2.87 16.97 2.47
C ASP A 238 3.64 18.27 2.18
N TYR A 239 4.18 18.90 3.23
CA TYR A 239 5.08 20.04 3.09
C TYR A 239 6.50 19.65 2.65
N ALA A 240 7.06 18.58 3.24
CA ALA A 240 8.45 18.22 3.04
C ALA A 240 8.73 17.56 1.69
N PHE A 241 7.73 16.86 1.14
CA PHE A 241 7.88 16.08 -0.09
C PHE A 241 7.02 16.63 -1.22
N THR A 242 7.53 16.51 -2.45
CA THR A 242 6.82 16.93 -3.66
C THR A 242 5.66 15.97 -3.97
N GLU A 243 4.79 16.36 -4.90
CA GLU A 243 3.72 15.49 -5.42
C GLU A 243 4.25 14.24 -6.15
N GLU A 244 5.55 14.19 -6.47
CA GLU A 244 6.20 12.99 -7.01
C GLU A 244 6.43 11.90 -5.96
N THR A 245 6.46 12.25 -4.67
CA THR A 245 6.56 11.28 -3.59
C THR A 245 5.17 10.75 -3.27
N VAL A 246 4.93 9.47 -3.55
CA VAL A 246 3.66 8.82 -3.21
C VAL A 246 3.58 8.58 -1.70
N ILE A 247 2.47 8.96 -1.06
CA ILE A 247 2.21 8.62 0.35
C ILE A 247 0.81 8.07 0.46
N VAL A 248 0.69 6.83 0.90
CA VAL A 248 -0.59 6.13 1.03
C VAL A 248 -0.60 5.24 2.27
N GLY A 249 -1.76 4.81 2.73
CA GLY A 249 -1.85 3.84 3.82
C GLY A 249 -3.09 3.97 4.70
N ASP A 250 -2.92 3.56 5.96
CA ASP A 250 -3.98 3.36 6.94
C ASP A 250 -3.70 4.18 8.20
N ALA A 251 -4.58 5.15 8.52
CA ALA A 251 -4.41 6.02 9.67
C ALA A 251 -4.94 5.43 11.00
N GLY A 252 -5.64 4.29 10.97
CA GLY A 252 -6.53 3.88 12.04
C GLY A 252 -6.45 2.40 12.38
N SER A 253 -5.25 1.82 12.31
CA SER A 253 -5.02 0.40 12.55
C SER A 253 -4.42 0.12 13.94
N ARG A 254 -4.30 -1.16 14.29
CA ARG A 254 -3.37 -1.65 15.32
C ARG A 254 -2.33 -2.50 14.62
N PHE A 255 -1.06 -2.25 14.86
CA PHE A 255 0.01 -2.92 14.11
C PHE A 255 1.19 -3.34 14.98
N LEU A 256 1.93 -4.33 14.47
CA LEU A 256 3.26 -4.71 14.90
C LEU A 256 4.19 -4.68 13.69
N TYR A 257 5.48 -4.52 13.94
CA TYR A 257 6.47 -4.54 12.88
C TYR A 257 7.79 -5.16 13.32
N GLN A 258 8.49 -5.72 12.34
CA GLN A 258 9.86 -6.21 12.46
C GLN A 258 10.74 -5.38 11.54
N ASP A 259 11.78 -4.77 12.11
CA ASP A 259 12.86 -4.16 11.34
C ASP A 259 13.89 -5.24 10.98
N GLY A 260 14.31 -5.29 9.71
CA GLY A 260 15.29 -6.24 9.18
C GLY A 260 16.69 -6.14 9.80
N THR A 261 16.92 -5.14 10.67
CA THR A 261 18.16 -4.98 11.42
C THR A 261 18.13 -5.80 12.72
N ILE A 262 19.18 -6.59 12.95
CA ILE A 262 19.35 -7.52 14.09
C ILE A 262 19.29 -6.82 15.48
N SER A 263 19.31 -5.49 15.51
CA SER A 263 19.57 -4.67 16.69
C SER A 263 18.38 -4.43 17.64
N ASN A 264 17.34 -5.26 17.64
CA ASN A 264 16.28 -5.07 18.64
C ASN A 264 15.55 -6.32 19.14
N ARG A 265 16.19 -7.50 19.13
CA ARG A 265 15.61 -8.72 19.76
C ARG A 265 15.41 -8.63 21.29
N PHE A 266 15.85 -7.54 21.95
CA PHE A 266 15.82 -7.45 23.42
C PHE A 266 15.27 -6.16 24.02
N ASN A 267 14.80 -5.18 23.24
CA ASN A 267 14.08 -4.04 23.83
C ASN A 267 12.59 -4.33 23.95
N ASN A 268 12.32 -5.25 24.87
CA ASN A 268 11.01 -5.54 25.44
C ASN A 268 10.58 -4.40 26.40
N ARG A 269 10.65 -3.15 25.93
CA ARG A 269 10.15 -1.96 26.62
C ARG A 269 9.33 -1.14 25.65
N GLU A 270 8.01 -1.34 25.71
CA GLU A 270 6.91 -0.37 25.62
C GLU A 270 7.22 1.03 25.05
N SER A 271 7.97 1.11 23.96
CA SER A 271 8.02 2.28 23.11
C SER A 271 7.01 1.98 22.02
N SER A 272 5.72 2.14 22.34
CA SER A 272 4.65 1.96 21.35
C SER A 272 4.89 2.95 20.23
N SER A 273 5.28 2.46 19.05
CA SER A 273 5.37 3.30 17.86
C SER A 273 3.97 3.80 17.54
N ALA A 274 3.81 5.10 17.38
CA ALA A 274 2.54 5.73 17.04
C ALA A 274 2.17 5.50 15.57
N ALA A 275 3.17 5.36 14.72
CA ALA A 275 3.02 5.00 13.31
C ALA A 275 4.29 4.28 12.83
N VAL A 276 4.23 3.66 11.66
CA VAL A 276 5.37 3.10 10.95
C VAL A 276 5.28 3.43 9.47
N ALA A 277 6.38 3.88 8.90
CA ALA A 277 6.54 4.12 7.47
C ALA A 277 7.39 3.00 6.85
N LEU A 278 6.87 2.39 5.79
CA LEU A 278 7.64 1.57 4.86
C LEU A 278 8.06 2.48 3.70
N LEU A 279 9.36 2.78 3.65
CA LEU A 279 9.97 3.76 2.77
C LEU A 279 10.54 3.09 1.53
N PHE A 280 10.21 3.61 0.35
CA PHE A 280 10.75 3.16 -0.94
C PHE A 280 11.68 4.23 -1.52
N SER A 281 12.96 3.92 -1.62
CA SER A 281 13.97 4.83 -2.20
C SER A 281 14.64 4.18 -3.41
N ARG A 282 15.09 4.99 -4.38
CA ARG A 282 15.82 4.47 -5.55
C ARG A 282 17.16 3.87 -5.12
N ASP A 283 17.48 2.70 -5.62
CA ASP A 283 18.81 2.12 -5.44
C ASP A 283 19.77 2.69 -6.49
N THR A 284 20.66 3.58 -6.05
CA THR A 284 21.73 4.12 -6.92
C THR A 284 22.78 3.09 -7.27
N ASN A 285 22.85 1.98 -6.54
CA ASN A 285 23.78 0.87 -6.78
C ASN A 285 23.10 -0.31 -7.49
N LYS A 286 21.92 -0.08 -8.10
CA LYS A 286 21.21 -1.14 -8.83
C LYS A 286 22.06 -1.70 -9.97
N LEU A 287 21.91 -3.00 -10.21
CA LEU A 287 22.64 -3.69 -11.27
C LEU A 287 22.28 -3.12 -12.66
N PRO A 288 23.24 -3.07 -13.60
CA PRO A 288 22.95 -2.77 -14.99
C PRO A 288 21.89 -3.73 -15.54
N GLY A 289 20.89 -3.20 -16.24
CA GLY A 289 19.77 -3.99 -16.76
C GLY A 289 18.56 -4.12 -15.81
N VAL A 290 18.57 -3.45 -14.66
CA VAL A 290 17.35 -3.26 -13.85
C VAL A 290 16.59 -2.03 -14.36
N GLY A 291 15.32 -2.21 -14.69
CA GLY A 291 14.44 -1.14 -15.15
C GLY A 291 14.01 -0.18 -14.04
N GLU A 292 12.88 0.49 -14.25
CA GLU A 292 12.32 1.47 -13.34
C GLU A 292 10.93 1.06 -12.88
N THR A 293 10.72 1.03 -11.56
CA THR A 293 9.39 0.92 -10.95
C THR A 293 8.79 2.31 -10.79
N GLN A 294 7.49 2.45 -11.04
CA GLN A 294 6.72 3.68 -10.82
C GLN A 294 5.46 3.38 -10.03
N PHE A 295 5.08 4.32 -9.16
CA PHE A 295 3.87 4.29 -8.36
C PHE A 295 2.87 5.30 -8.88
N HIS A 296 1.61 4.89 -8.96
CA HIS A 296 0.49 5.74 -9.38
C HIS A 296 -0.58 5.68 -8.30
N VAL A 297 -1.04 6.84 -7.84
CA VAL A 297 -2.08 6.94 -6.81
C VAL A 297 -3.37 7.46 -7.42
N MET A 298 -4.47 6.80 -7.13
CA MET A 298 -5.81 7.24 -7.50
C MET A 298 -6.71 7.21 -6.26
N LEU A 299 -7.72 8.07 -6.22
CA LEU A 299 -8.61 8.22 -5.08
C LEU A 299 -10.06 8.19 -5.56
N SER A 300 -10.87 7.29 -4.99
CA SER A 300 -12.33 7.34 -5.07
C SER A 300 -12.87 8.01 -3.80
N THR A 301 -13.55 9.14 -3.94
CA THR A 301 -14.16 9.87 -2.81
C THR A 301 -15.60 9.46 -2.60
N GLY A 302 -16.12 9.52 -1.37
CA GLY A 302 -17.50 9.11 -1.07
C GLY A 302 -18.26 10.00 -0.10
N VAL A 303 -17.79 11.23 0.17
CA VAL A 303 -18.51 12.20 1.01
C VAL A 303 -19.02 13.37 0.19
N SER A 304 -20.25 13.82 0.48
CA SER A 304 -20.88 14.99 -0.12
C SER A 304 -21.15 16.08 0.91
N PRO A 305 -20.90 17.37 0.58
CA PRO A 305 -21.23 18.47 1.47
C PRO A 305 -22.75 18.63 1.58
N ILE A 306 -23.23 18.96 2.77
CA ILE A 306 -24.63 19.22 3.07
C ILE A 306 -24.79 20.43 4.00
N GLY A 307 -25.93 21.11 3.87
CA GLY A 307 -26.25 22.27 4.69
C GLY A 307 -25.34 23.48 4.43
N SER A 308 -25.43 24.46 5.34
CA SER A 308 -24.71 25.73 5.24
C SER A 308 -23.27 25.65 5.75
N ILE A 309 -22.48 26.68 5.46
CA ILE A 309 -21.18 26.88 6.10
C ILE A 309 -21.41 27.59 7.43
N TYR A 310 -20.88 26.99 8.49
CA TYR A 310 -20.97 27.48 9.87
C TYR A 310 -19.60 27.94 10.38
N LYS A 311 -19.58 28.59 11.55
CA LYS A 311 -18.35 28.87 12.30
C LYS A 311 -18.44 28.31 13.71
N ALA A 312 -17.36 27.67 14.17
CA ALA A 312 -17.22 27.19 15.53
C ALA A 312 -16.88 28.34 16.48
N VAL A 313 -17.45 28.36 17.68
CA VAL A 313 -17.16 29.33 18.75
C VAL A 313 -17.28 28.69 20.13
N ASN A 314 -16.54 29.22 21.11
CA ASN A 314 -16.45 28.66 22.46
C ASN A 314 -15.99 27.19 22.43
N VAL A 315 -14.91 26.94 21.69
CA VAL A 315 -14.39 25.60 21.45
C VAL A 315 -13.65 25.08 22.67
N GLU A 316 -14.00 23.88 23.14
CA GLU A 316 -13.37 23.24 24.28
C GLU A 316 -13.06 21.76 24.00
N ALA A 317 -11.80 21.36 24.18
CA ALA A 317 -11.38 19.97 24.08
C ALA A 317 -11.75 19.18 25.35
N LYS A 318 -12.41 18.04 25.18
CA LYS A 318 -12.78 17.11 26.26
C LYS A 318 -11.87 15.88 26.22
N PHE A 319 -10.77 15.97 26.96
CA PHE A 319 -9.71 14.94 26.99
C PHE A 319 -10.18 13.53 27.35
N ARG A 320 -11.23 13.38 28.17
CA ARG A 320 -11.70 12.05 28.60
C ARG A 320 -12.45 11.30 27.51
N ASP A 321 -13.12 12.03 26.64
CA ASP A 321 -14.03 11.47 25.64
C ASP A 321 -13.41 11.52 24.23
N ASN A 322 -12.13 11.95 24.13
CA ASN A 322 -11.44 12.26 22.88
C ASN A 322 -12.33 13.04 21.90
N SER A 323 -12.99 14.09 22.40
CA SER A 323 -13.96 14.87 21.64
C SER A 323 -13.74 16.36 21.82
N THR A 324 -14.17 17.14 20.85
CA THR A 324 -14.24 18.59 20.95
C THR A 324 -15.70 19.03 20.95
N GLN A 325 -16.06 19.92 21.87
CA GLN A 325 -17.39 20.54 21.91
C GLN A 325 -17.29 22.02 21.52
N PHE A 326 -18.31 22.54 20.83
CA PHE A 326 -18.36 23.94 20.45
C PHE A 326 -19.78 24.42 20.15
N MET A 327 -20.02 25.71 20.34
CA MET A 327 -21.24 26.37 19.87
C MET A 327 -21.10 26.73 18.40
N VAL A 328 -22.24 26.89 17.73
CA VAL A 328 -22.29 27.15 16.29
C VAL A 328 -22.87 28.52 15.99
N ARG A 329 -22.29 29.23 15.02
CA ARG A 329 -22.84 30.48 14.47
C ARG A 329 -22.83 30.45 12.93
N THR A 330 -23.77 31.14 12.30
CA THR A 330 -23.77 31.38 10.84
C THR A 330 -23.33 32.80 10.52
N GLU A 331 -22.84 33.03 9.30
CA GLU A 331 -22.53 34.39 8.85
C GLU A 331 -23.83 35.21 8.70
N GLY A 332 -23.98 36.26 9.51
CA GLY A 332 -25.11 37.19 9.43
C GLY A 332 -26.21 36.99 10.48
N ILE A 333 -26.08 36.01 11.38
CA ILE A 333 -27.01 35.80 12.49
C ILE A 333 -26.27 36.03 13.83
N ASP A 334 -26.85 36.83 14.72
CA ASP A 334 -26.22 37.30 15.97
C ASP A 334 -26.55 36.41 17.19
N TYR A 335 -27.20 35.25 16.98
CA TYR A 335 -27.49 34.27 18.03
C TYR A 335 -26.84 32.92 17.71
N TYR A 336 -26.47 32.20 18.77
CA TYR A 336 -25.91 30.86 18.68
C TYR A 336 -26.99 29.86 18.31
N LEU A 337 -26.61 28.90 17.46
CA LEU A 337 -27.48 27.82 17.06
C LEU A 337 -27.28 26.64 18.01
N ASP A 338 -28.42 26.08 18.40
CA ASP A 338 -28.52 24.84 19.14
C ASP A 338 -27.96 23.66 18.32
N GLY A 339 -27.15 22.81 18.95
CA GLY A 339 -26.49 21.68 18.31
C GLY A 339 -27.48 20.61 17.85
N GLU A 340 -28.49 20.31 18.67
CA GLU A 340 -29.54 19.33 18.34
C GLU A 340 -30.39 19.82 17.16
N THR A 341 -30.87 21.08 17.21
CA THR A 341 -31.63 21.71 16.12
C THR A 341 -30.84 21.73 14.79
N ILE A 342 -29.53 21.97 14.82
CA ILE A 342 -28.71 21.91 13.59
C ILE A 342 -28.70 20.50 13.03
N LEU A 343 -28.50 19.49 13.88
CA LEU A 343 -28.47 18.10 13.41
C LEU A 343 -29.83 17.69 12.84
N ASP A 344 -30.93 18.02 13.52
CA ASP A 344 -32.29 17.75 13.03
C ASP A 344 -32.50 18.34 11.63
N GLN A 345 -32.07 19.58 11.39
CA GLN A 345 -32.16 20.22 10.07
C GLN A 345 -31.34 19.48 9.00
N ILE A 346 -30.13 19.03 9.35
CA ILE A 346 -29.26 18.27 8.41
C ILE A 346 -29.88 16.90 8.10
N TYR A 347 -30.39 16.20 9.11
CA TYR A 347 -31.03 14.89 8.93
C TYR A 347 -32.35 14.99 8.15
N ASP A 348 -33.13 16.05 8.37
CA ASP A 348 -34.31 16.35 7.55
C ASP A 348 -33.94 16.63 6.09
N GLU A 349 -32.84 17.34 5.83
CA GLU A 349 -32.33 17.58 4.46
C GLU A 349 -31.87 16.28 3.79
N LEU A 350 -31.31 15.34 4.55
CA LEU A 350 -30.96 13.98 4.07
C LEU A 350 -32.18 13.09 3.84
N GLY A 351 -33.34 13.44 4.40
CA GLY A 351 -34.49 12.55 4.49
C GLY A 351 -34.24 11.34 5.42
N ASP A 352 -33.28 11.43 6.34
CA ASP A 352 -32.97 10.40 7.33
C ASP A 352 -33.65 10.72 8.66
N HIS A 353 -34.89 10.26 8.82
CA HIS A 353 -35.64 10.43 10.07
C HIS A 353 -35.18 9.49 11.20
N THR A 354 -34.15 8.67 10.97
CA THR A 354 -33.64 7.71 11.97
C THR A 354 -32.35 8.16 12.63
N HIS A 355 -31.76 9.28 12.20
CA HIS A 355 -30.46 9.79 12.66
C HIS A 355 -29.37 8.71 12.65
N SER A 356 -29.40 7.83 11.64
CA SER A 356 -28.51 6.68 11.53
C SER A 356 -27.31 6.94 10.63
N GLN A 357 -27.37 7.98 9.80
CA GLN A 357 -26.28 8.32 8.91
C GLN A 357 -25.09 8.98 9.63
N THR A 358 -23.90 8.48 9.34
CA THR A 358 -22.64 9.06 9.81
C THR A 358 -22.42 10.44 9.18
N LEU A 359 -22.25 11.45 10.02
CA LEU A 359 -21.94 12.82 9.62
C LEU A 359 -20.50 13.20 10.01
N TYR A 360 -19.89 14.05 9.20
CA TYR A 360 -18.59 14.66 9.46
C TYR A 360 -18.71 16.17 9.38
N VAL A 361 -17.83 16.88 10.07
CA VAL A 361 -17.55 18.29 9.77
C VAL A 361 -16.22 18.38 9.02
N GLY A 362 -16.24 19.03 7.86
CA GLY A 362 -15.06 19.36 7.07
C GLY A 362 -14.59 20.77 7.39
N VAL A 363 -13.33 20.91 7.80
CA VAL A 363 -12.74 22.15 8.30
C VAL A 363 -11.51 22.52 7.47
N PRO A 364 -11.52 23.62 6.70
CA PRO A 364 -10.32 24.17 6.10
C PRO A 364 -9.40 24.78 7.17
N LYS A 365 -8.23 24.18 7.35
CA LYS A 365 -7.20 24.52 8.32
C LYS A 365 -5.96 25.09 7.65
N THR A 366 -5.60 26.32 8.00
CA THR A 366 -4.29 26.85 7.63
C THR A 366 -3.24 26.40 8.63
N ARG A 367 -2.34 25.50 8.23
CA ARG A 367 -1.20 25.04 9.03
C ARG A 367 0.07 25.78 8.63
N ARG A 368 0.87 26.14 9.63
CA ARG A 368 2.22 26.68 9.45
C ARG A 368 3.20 25.53 9.60
N CYS A 369 3.84 25.13 8.50
CA CYS A 369 4.82 24.05 8.53
C CYS A 369 6.24 24.61 8.57
N THR A 370 7.09 24.00 9.41
CA THR A 370 8.54 24.27 9.47
C THR A 370 9.26 22.95 9.26
N PHE A 371 10.22 22.93 8.35
CA PHE A 371 11.09 21.77 8.11
C PHE A 371 12.53 22.26 7.90
N GLY A 372 13.46 21.84 8.77
CA GLY A 372 14.84 22.32 8.77
C GLY A 372 14.97 23.83 9.08
N ASP A 373 15.97 24.48 8.49
CA ASP A 373 16.30 25.90 8.71
C ASP A 373 15.55 26.88 7.76
N VAL A 374 14.61 26.41 6.93
CA VAL A 374 13.93 27.21 5.89
C VAL A 374 12.43 27.43 6.17
N ARG A 375 11.98 28.63 5.74
CA ARG A 375 10.73 29.37 5.99
C ARG A 375 9.44 28.58 6.21
N ILE A 376 8.69 29.06 7.21
CA ILE A 376 7.25 28.85 7.39
C ILE A 376 6.50 29.22 6.10
N SER A 377 5.97 28.24 5.39
CA SER A 377 4.86 28.47 4.47
C SER A 377 3.56 28.08 5.18
N SER A 378 2.49 28.83 4.89
CA SER A 378 1.14 28.46 5.29
C SER A 378 0.54 27.56 4.21
N MET A 379 0.06 26.39 4.60
CA MET A 379 -0.67 25.45 3.75
C MET A 379 -2.10 25.32 4.25
N CYS A 380 -3.07 25.30 3.35
CA CYS A 380 -4.46 25.05 3.70
C CYS A 380 -4.75 23.55 3.53
N MET A 381 -5.16 22.88 4.59
CA MET A 381 -5.57 21.49 4.59
C MET A 381 -7.07 21.39 4.85
N HIS A 382 -7.76 20.46 4.21
CA HIS A 382 -9.12 20.09 4.56
C HIS A 382 -9.06 18.91 5.53
N GLU A 383 -9.67 19.05 6.71
CA GLU A 383 -9.67 18.03 7.75
C GLU A 383 -11.09 17.65 8.12
N PHE A 384 -11.35 16.36 8.22
CA PHE A 384 -12.65 15.83 8.63
C PHE A 384 -12.63 15.43 10.10
N TYR A 385 -13.77 15.65 10.77
CA TYR A 385 -14.01 15.27 12.15
C TYR A 385 -15.39 14.61 12.24
N LEU A 386 -15.44 13.38 12.74
CA LEU A 386 -16.69 12.63 12.93
C LEU A 386 -17.62 13.37 13.91
N VAL A 387 -18.87 13.59 13.53
CA VAL A 387 -19.90 14.14 14.41
C VAL A 387 -20.37 13.05 15.37
N LEU A 388 -20.33 13.35 16.67
CA LEU A 388 -20.71 12.40 17.72
C LEU A 388 -22.15 12.59 18.17
N ARG A 389 -22.56 13.85 18.41
CA ARG A 389 -23.90 14.24 18.88
C ARG A 389 -24.05 15.76 18.90
N GLY A 390 -25.27 16.23 19.11
CA GLY A 390 -25.60 17.60 19.49
C GLY A 390 -26.43 17.61 20.77
N ASP A 391 -26.38 18.71 21.52
CA ASP A 391 -27.31 19.02 22.60
C ASP A 391 -27.83 20.45 22.45
N ASN A 392 -28.66 20.88 23.41
CA ASN A 392 -29.30 22.20 23.51
C ASN A 392 -28.38 23.43 23.37
N GLU A 393 -27.05 23.24 23.41
CA GLU A 393 -26.05 24.31 23.33
C GLU A 393 -24.88 23.99 22.39
N TYR A 394 -24.41 22.74 22.35
CA TYR A 394 -23.14 22.36 21.73
C TYR A 394 -23.27 21.28 20.68
N LEU A 395 -22.39 21.35 19.69
CA LEU A 395 -22.06 20.25 18.80
C LEU A 395 -20.80 19.53 19.31
N TYR A 396 -20.78 18.21 19.24
CA TYR A 396 -19.66 17.37 19.67
C TYR A 396 -19.09 16.60 18.48
N VAL A 397 -17.78 16.65 18.31
CA VAL A 397 -17.06 15.93 17.26
C VAL A 397 -15.90 15.12 17.85
N HIS A 398 -15.47 14.07 17.15
CA HIS A 398 -14.33 13.26 17.54
C HIS A 398 -13.01 13.98 17.30
N GLY A 399 -12.05 13.77 18.21
CA GLY A 399 -10.70 14.31 18.15
C GLY A 399 -10.59 15.74 18.66
N ASP A 400 -9.35 16.22 18.67
CA ASP A 400 -8.98 17.62 18.86
C ASP A 400 -8.54 18.22 17.53
N GLY A 401 -8.67 19.52 17.38
CA GLY A 401 -8.16 20.22 16.20
C GLY A 401 -9.02 21.36 15.73
N ILE A 402 -10.32 21.39 16.03
CA ILE A 402 -11.17 22.56 15.79
C ILE A 402 -10.78 23.70 16.76
N SER A 403 -10.77 24.92 16.24
CA SER A 403 -10.40 26.15 16.93
C SER A 403 -11.53 27.17 16.83
N ASP A 404 -11.55 28.12 17.75
CA ASP A 404 -12.49 29.25 17.67
C ASP A 404 -12.38 29.97 16.32
N PHE A 405 -13.54 30.22 15.74
CA PHE A 405 -13.76 30.90 14.46
C PHE A 405 -13.35 30.14 13.21
N ASP A 406 -13.01 28.86 13.31
CA ASP A 406 -12.92 28.02 12.13
C ASP A 406 -14.27 27.95 11.42
N SER A 407 -14.23 28.09 10.10
CA SER A 407 -15.38 27.76 9.26
C SER A 407 -15.45 26.25 9.08
N PHE A 408 -16.65 25.68 9.05
CA PHE A 408 -16.86 24.27 8.77
C PHE A 408 -18.16 24.04 8.00
N GLN A 409 -18.26 22.89 7.33
CA GLN A 409 -19.49 22.42 6.67
C GLN A 409 -19.71 20.95 7.01
N PHE A 410 -20.97 20.51 7.04
CA PHE A 410 -21.29 19.10 7.23
C PHE A 410 -21.06 18.31 5.94
N TYR A 411 -20.66 17.06 6.11
CA TYR A 411 -20.50 16.08 5.05
C TYR A 411 -21.15 14.77 5.46
N HIS A 412 -21.77 14.10 4.51
CA HIS A 412 -22.37 12.78 4.71
C HIS A 412 -21.80 11.78 3.70
N ALA A 413 -21.85 10.50 4.04
CA ALA A 413 -21.51 9.44 3.10
C ALA A 413 -22.55 9.39 1.96
N ASN A 414 -22.08 9.36 0.71
CA ASN A 414 -22.92 9.36 -0.49
C ASN A 414 -22.51 8.20 -1.42
N PRO A 415 -23.31 7.13 -1.48
CA PRO A 415 -22.98 5.94 -2.28
C PRO A 415 -23.00 6.21 -3.78
N ASP A 416 -23.90 7.08 -4.28
CA ASP A 416 -23.96 7.43 -5.69
C ASP A 416 -22.70 8.19 -6.13
N LEU A 417 -22.23 9.12 -5.30
CA LEU A 417 -20.97 9.83 -5.53
C LEU A 417 -19.79 8.86 -5.50
N ALA A 418 -19.73 7.98 -4.50
CA ALA A 418 -18.66 6.99 -4.38
C ALA A 418 -18.59 6.04 -5.58
N TYR A 419 -19.76 5.59 -6.06
CA TYR A 419 -19.89 4.75 -7.24
C TYR A 419 -19.40 5.48 -8.50
N ALA A 420 -19.83 6.74 -8.71
CA ALA A 420 -19.35 7.58 -9.80
C ALA A 420 -17.82 7.78 -9.73
N SER A 421 -17.30 8.07 -8.54
CA SER A 421 -15.87 8.27 -8.32
C SER A 421 -15.04 6.99 -8.56
N CYS A 422 -15.57 5.80 -8.26
CA CYS A 422 -14.95 4.53 -8.68
C CYS A 422 -14.89 4.37 -10.21
N ASN A 423 -15.91 4.81 -10.94
CA ASN A 423 -15.89 4.79 -12.41
C ASN A 423 -14.84 5.75 -12.98
N ASP A 424 -14.64 6.91 -12.36
CA ASP A 424 -13.59 7.85 -12.73
C ASP A 424 -12.20 7.21 -12.54
N VAL A 425 -11.96 6.57 -11.38
CA VAL A 425 -10.72 5.80 -11.15
C VAL A 425 -10.55 4.67 -12.18
N SER A 426 -11.62 3.95 -12.53
CA SER A 426 -11.58 2.92 -13.57
C SER A 426 -11.16 3.52 -14.92
N ASN A 427 -11.63 4.72 -15.27
CA ASN A 427 -11.20 5.42 -16.49
C ASN A 427 -9.73 5.86 -16.43
N ASP A 428 -9.26 6.35 -15.28
CA ASP A 428 -7.85 6.70 -15.09
C ASP A 428 -6.93 5.48 -15.22
N MET A 429 -7.34 4.32 -14.69
CA MET A 429 -6.64 3.05 -14.89
C MET A 429 -6.63 2.62 -16.37
N LYS A 430 -7.70 2.87 -17.13
CA LYS A 430 -7.72 2.62 -18.60
C LYS A 430 -6.72 3.51 -19.32
N LEU A 431 -6.66 4.80 -18.98
CA LEU A 431 -5.71 5.74 -19.55
C LEU A 431 -4.27 5.32 -19.24
N LEU A 432 -3.96 5.01 -17.98
CA LEU A 432 -2.65 4.49 -17.58
C LEU A 432 -2.27 3.24 -18.39
N LYS A 433 -3.20 2.29 -18.54
CA LYS A 433 -3.00 1.09 -19.35
C LYS A 433 -2.72 1.44 -20.81
N GLN A 434 -3.40 2.43 -21.38
CA GLN A 434 -3.17 2.89 -22.75
C GLN A 434 -1.80 3.56 -22.88
N ASP A 435 -1.40 4.43 -21.96
CA ASP A 435 -0.10 5.12 -21.97
C ASP A 435 1.07 4.13 -21.92
N LEU A 436 0.96 3.11 -21.06
CA LEU A 436 1.94 2.01 -20.99
C LEU A 436 1.99 1.19 -22.29
N ASN A 437 0.91 1.20 -23.10
CA ASN A 437 0.85 0.53 -24.40
C ASN A 437 1.23 1.44 -25.58
N HIS A 438 1.05 2.76 -25.52
CA HIS A 438 1.28 3.67 -26.65
C HIS A 438 2.76 3.89 -26.96
N LEU A 439 3.66 3.73 -25.99
CA LEU A 439 5.11 3.66 -26.22
C LEU A 439 5.56 2.45 -27.07
N LYS A 440 4.65 1.62 -27.59
CA LYS A 440 4.94 0.51 -28.50
C LYS A 440 5.27 0.91 -29.94
N ASN A 441 4.88 2.10 -30.38
CA ASN A 441 4.84 2.39 -31.82
C ASN A 441 6.09 3.07 -32.39
N ASP A 442 7.10 3.39 -31.57
CA ASP A 442 8.33 4.02 -32.05
C ASP A 442 9.43 3.02 -32.45
N ASP A 443 9.28 1.72 -32.14
CA ASP A 443 10.24 0.69 -32.57
C ASP A 443 9.61 -0.31 -33.55
N HIS A 444 9.83 -0.08 -34.84
CA HIS A 444 9.60 -1.06 -35.89
C HIS A 444 10.61 -2.21 -35.79
N SER A 445 10.34 -3.22 -34.95
CA SER A 445 10.89 -4.56 -35.15
C SER A 445 9.85 -5.66 -34.88
N ASN A 446 9.35 -6.24 -35.97
CA ASN A 446 8.65 -7.52 -35.97
C ASN A 446 9.65 -8.60 -35.54
N SER A 447 9.68 -8.97 -34.25
CA SER A 447 10.23 -10.25 -33.82
C SER A 447 9.13 -11.12 -33.22
N ASN A 448 8.76 -12.15 -33.97
CA ASN A 448 7.99 -13.27 -33.46
C ASN A 448 8.87 -14.04 -32.45
N GLY A 449 8.44 -14.12 -31.19
CA GLY A 449 8.79 -15.24 -30.32
C GLY A 449 9.63 -14.98 -29.07
N SER A 450 10.06 -13.75 -28.75
CA SER A 450 10.73 -13.48 -27.47
C SER A 450 9.70 -13.14 -26.38
N MET A 451 9.76 -13.82 -25.23
CA MET A 451 8.81 -13.66 -24.13
C MET A 451 8.70 -12.20 -23.65
N HIS A 452 7.55 -11.90 -23.06
CA HIS A 452 7.04 -10.74 -22.31
C HIS A 452 8.00 -9.78 -21.54
N MET A 453 9.31 -9.94 -21.59
CA MET A 453 10.35 -9.30 -20.78
C MET A 453 10.64 -7.83 -21.12
N HIS A 454 10.11 -7.30 -22.23
CA HIS A 454 10.48 -5.97 -22.75
C HIS A 454 9.32 -4.97 -22.81
N LYS A 455 8.20 -5.25 -22.13
CA LYS A 455 7.02 -4.38 -22.19
C LYS A 455 6.78 -3.65 -20.87
N LYS A 456 6.56 -2.33 -20.96
CA LYS A 456 5.98 -1.56 -19.85
C LYS A 456 4.67 -2.21 -19.39
N SER A 457 4.53 -2.47 -18.10
CA SER A 457 3.37 -3.18 -17.58
C SER A 457 3.09 -2.86 -16.13
N VAL A 458 1.81 -2.95 -15.75
CA VAL A 458 1.40 -3.02 -14.35
C VAL A 458 1.66 -4.43 -13.85
N PHE A 459 2.38 -4.55 -12.73
CA PHE A 459 2.73 -5.84 -12.14
C PHE A 459 2.07 -6.08 -10.78
N GLY A 460 1.55 -5.03 -10.13
CA GLY A 460 0.87 -5.17 -8.86
C GLY A 460 0.12 -3.93 -8.40
N GLY A 461 -0.64 -4.06 -7.33
CA GLY A 461 -1.29 -2.93 -6.66
C GLY A 461 -1.71 -3.19 -5.22
N MET A 462 -2.08 -2.12 -4.54
CA MET A 462 -2.64 -2.14 -3.18
C MET A 462 -3.85 -1.21 -3.11
N MET A 463 -4.78 -1.49 -2.20
CA MET A 463 -5.90 -0.61 -1.91
C MET A 463 -6.20 -0.47 -0.42
N PHE A 464 -6.68 0.72 -0.06
CA PHE A 464 -7.12 1.09 1.28
C PHE A 464 -8.51 1.69 1.15
N ALA A 465 -9.54 0.92 1.51
CA ALA A 465 -10.94 1.31 1.40
C ALA A 465 -11.51 1.61 2.80
N CYS A 466 -12.34 2.63 2.91
CA CYS A 466 -13.01 2.92 4.18
C CYS A 466 -13.88 1.73 4.61
N TYR A 467 -13.77 1.32 5.86
CA TYR A 467 -14.58 0.24 6.42
C TYR A 467 -16.09 0.53 6.42
N GLY A 468 -16.50 1.79 6.24
CA GLY A 468 -17.91 2.18 6.05
C GLY A 468 -18.44 1.95 4.63
N ARG A 469 -17.58 1.58 3.67
CA ARG A 469 -17.95 1.23 2.30
C ARG A 469 -18.27 -0.28 2.18
N GLY A 470 -18.26 -0.82 0.97
CA GLY A 470 -18.53 -2.23 0.68
C GLY A 470 -20.00 -2.52 0.37
N LYS A 471 -20.36 -3.82 0.38
CA LYS A 471 -21.68 -4.29 -0.08
C LYS A 471 -22.86 -3.58 0.58
N LEU A 472 -22.79 -3.29 1.88
CA LEU A 472 -23.88 -2.61 2.59
C LEU A 472 -24.06 -1.15 2.14
N PHE A 473 -22.95 -0.50 1.79
CA PHE A 473 -22.95 0.90 1.35
C PHE A 473 -23.39 1.04 -0.11
N PHE A 474 -22.90 0.17 -0.99
CA PHE A 474 -23.21 0.22 -2.43
C PHE A 474 -24.46 -0.57 -2.84
N GLY A 475 -24.93 -1.49 -1.98
CA GLY A 475 -25.95 -2.48 -2.33
C GLY A 475 -25.41 -3.69 -3.10
N GLU A 476 -24.15 -3.67 -3.54
CA GLU A 476 -23.49 -4.76 -4.26
C GLU A 476 -22.01 -4.89 -3.87
N PRO A 477 -21.43 -6.12 -3.89
CA PRO A 477 -20.03 -6.33 -3.53
C PRO A 477 -19.07 -5.92 -4.65
N ASN A 478 -17.78 -5.78 -4.32
CA ASN A 478 -16.67 -5.57 -5.25
C ASN A 478 -16.67 -4.24 -6.01
N VAL A 479 -17.51 -3.27 -5.63
CA VAL A 479 -17.50 -1.93 -6.27
C VAL A 479 -16.14 -1.28 -6.14
N ASP A 480 -15.56 -1.31 -4.94
CA ASP A 480 -14.22 -0.77 -4.67
C ASP A 480 -13.13 -1.57 -5.39
N ALA A 481 -13.29 -2.89 -5.55
CA ALA A 481 -12.34 -3.73 -6.27
C ALA A 481 -12.41 -3.59 -7.80
N SER A 482 -13.55 -3.14 -8.33
CA SER A 482 -13.84 -3.12 -9.76
C SER A 482 -12.79 -2.39 -10.62
N PRO A 483 -12.19 -1.25 -10.21
CA PRO A 483 -11.17 -0.59 -11.04
C PRO A 483 -9.97 -1.49 -11.32
N PHE A 484 -9.51 -2.29 -10.34
CA PHE A 484 -8.43 -3.25 -10.56
C PHE A 484 -8.91 -4.46 -11.39
N LEU A 485 -10.03 -5.06 -11.00
CA LEU A 485 -10.54 -6.30 -11.60
C LEU A 485 -10.83 -6.15 -13.10
N GLU A 486 -11.39 -5.02 -13.51
CA GLU A 486 -11.75 -4.76 -14.90
C GLU A 486 -10.55 -4.34 -15.76
N ASN A 487 -9.66 -3.51 -15.21
CA ASN A 487 -8.60 -2.89 -16.01
C ASN A 487 -7.32 -3.72 -16.05
N PHE A 488 -7.04 -4.47 -14.99
CA PHE A 488 -5.81 -5.26 -14.84
C PHE A 488 -6.11 -6.73 -14.51
N PRO A 489 -6.87 -7.47 -15.34
CA PRO A 489 -7.18 -8.86 -15.09
C PRO A 489 -5.90 -9.70 -15.02
N GLY A 490 -5.75 -10.47 -13.94
CA GLY A 490 -4.59 -11.32 -13.68
C GLY A 490 -3.38 -10.61 -13.06
N VAL A 491 -3.45 -9.30 -12.83
CA VAL A 491 -2.45 -8.58 -12.01
C VAL A 491 -2.79 -8.79 -10.54
N THR A 492 -1.79 -9.12 -9.74
CA THR A 492 -1.94 -9.27 -8.28
C THR A 492 -2.25 -7.92 -7.64
N PHE A 493 -3.30 -7.84 -6.85
CA PHE A 493 -3.46 -6.75 -5.90
C PHE A 493 -3.96 -7.27 -4.56
N SER A 494 -3.79 -6.43 -3.55
CA SER A 494 -4.18 -6.69 -2.17
C SER A 494 -4.94 -5.48 -1.64
N GLY A 495 -5.84 -5.68 -0.71
CA GLY A 495 -6.59 -4.57 -0.14
C GLY A 495 -7.00 -4.78 1.29
N THR A 496 -7.29 -3.69 1.96
CA THR A 496 -7.88 -3.72 3.31
C THR A 496 -9.04 -2.74 3.42
N TYR A 497 -10.03 -3.11 4.22
CA TYR A 497 -10.91 -2.13 4.82
C TYR A 497 -10.19 -1.51 6.02
N CYS A 498 -9.96 -0.19 5.97
CA CYS A 498 -9.21 0.57 6.96
C CYS A 498 -10.00 1.76 7.48
N ASN A 499 -9.45 2.45 8.47
CA ASN A 499 -10.04 3.63 9.09
C ASN A 499 -9.13 4.84 8.86
N GLY A 500 -9.57 5.78 8.03
CA GLY A 500 -8.80 6.97 7.68
C GLY A 500 -7.80 6.66 6.57
N GLU A 501 -8.27 6.79 5.33
CA GLU A 501 -7.48 6.48 4.16
C GLU A 501 -6.46 7.60 3.90
N ILE A 502 -5.17 7.24 3.86
CA ILE A 502 -4.10 8.20 3.62
C ILE A 502 -3.85 8.25 2.11
N ALA A 503 -3.86 9.45 1.53
CA ALA A 503 -3.40 9.69 0.17
C ALA A 503 -2.78 11.08 0.04
N HIS A 504 -1.55 11.15 -0.46
CA HIS A 504 -0.88 12.42 -0.77
C HIS A 504 -1.09 12.82 -2.22
N GLY A 505 -1.52 14.06 -2.43
CA GLY A 505 -1.78 14.63 -3.75
C GLY A 505 -2.68 15.85 -3.69
N ASP A 506 -2.81 16.54 -4.82
CA ASP A 506 -3.69 17.69 -4.98
C ASP A 506 -5.15 17.27 -5.18
N TYR A 507 -5.75 16.70 -4.13
CA TYR A 507 -7.15 16.26 -4.12
C TYR A 507 -8.09 17.42 -3.72
N SER A 508 -8.13 18.48 -4.53
CA SER A 508 -8.99 19.67 -4.31
C SER A 508 -10.51 19.43 -4.49
N PHE A 509 -10.96 18.17 -4.44
CA PHE A 509 -12.32 17.74 -4.79
C PHE A 509 -13.42 18.25 -3.84
N TYR A 510 -13.07 18.66 -2.62
CA TYR A 510 -14.04 18.95 -1.57
C TYR A 510 -14.48 20.42 -1.48
N VAL A 511 -13.88 21.32 -2.28
CA VAL A 511 -14.19 22.77 -2.24
C VAL A 511 -14.56 23.28 -3.63
N LYS A 512 -15.78 23.82 -3.76
CA LYS A 512 -16.22 24.52 -4.98
C LYS A 512 -15.32 25.74 -5.23
N GLU A 513 -14.78 25.81 -6.44
CA GLU A 513 -13.91 26.86 -6.97
C GLU A 513 -14.30 28.29 -6.54
N SER A 514 -13.55 28.86 -5.61
CA SER A 514 -13.35 30.30 -5.49
C SER A 514 -12.06 30.65 -6.25
N LYS A 515 -12.22 31.26 -7.43
CA LYS A 515 -11.09 31.73 -8.27
C LYS A 515 -10.10 32.55 -7.43
N GLY A 516 -8.90 31.99 -7.17
CA GLY A 516 -7.75 32.71 -6.63
C GLY A 516 -7.24 32.30 -5.25
N GLN A 517 -7.75 31.23 -4.62
CA GLN A 517 -7.18 30.70 -3.36
C GLN A 517 -6.17 29.56 -3.63
N SER A 518 -5.12 29.48 -2.80
CA SER A 518 -4.15 28.38 -2.80
C SER A 518 -4.87 27.04 -2.70
N CYS A 519 -4.43 26.04 -3.46
CA CYS A 519 -5.05 24.70 -3.45
C CYS A 519 -5.19 24.16 -2.02
N ILE A 520 -6.41 23.75 -1.67
CA ILE A 520 -6.71 23.14 -0.37
C ILE A 520 -6.41 21.66 -0.50
N ARG A 521 -5.44 21.17 0.27
CA ARG A 521 -4.98 19.77 0.22
C ARG A 521 -5.73 18.91 1.22
N CYS A 522 -5.95 17.65 0.90
CA CYS A 522 -6.51 16.66 1.82
C CYS A 522 -5.60 15.44 1.77
N SER A 523 -5.12 14.98 2.93
CA SER A 523 -4.23 13.82 3.02
C SER A 523 -4.78 12.67 3.83
N LEU A 524 -5.93 12.91 4.49
CA LEU A 524 -6.67 11.93 5.27
C LEU A 524 -8.13 12.03 4.82
N HIS A 525 -8.60 10.98 4.17
CA HIS A 525 -9.91 10.96 3.52
C HIS A 525 -10.88 10.10 4.32
N GLU A 526 -12.17 10.42 4.16
CA GLU A 526 -13.29 9.72 4.80
C GLU A 526 -14.21 9.13 3.73
N PHE A 527 -14.78 7.96 4.01
CA PHE A 527 -15.62 7.20 3.06
C PHE A 527 -14.98 7.10 1.67
N SER A 528 -13.66 6.91 1.61
CA SER A 528 -12.91 6.90 0.36
C SER A 528 -12.27 5.55 0.09
N THR A 529 -11.69 5.39 -1.11
CA THR A 529 -10.82 4.26 -1.45
C THR A 529 -9.59 4.80 -2.16
N VAL A 530 -8.41 4.47 -1.64
CA VAL A 530 -7.11 4.83 -2.20
C VAL A 530 -6.54 3.63 -2.94
N TYR A 531 -6.07 3.85 -4.16
CA TYR A 531 -5.50 2.84 -5.03
C TYR A 531 -4.03 3.17 -5.29
N LEU A 532 -3.13 2.24 -4.97
CA LEU A 532 -1.72 2.30 -5.34
C LEU A 532 -1.47 1.29 -6.47
N VAL A 533 -1.22 1.78 -7.68
CA VAL A 533 -0.87 0.95 -8.84
C VAL A 533 0.64 0.98 -9.04
N MET A 534 1.25 -0.20 -9.21
CA MET A 534 2.69 -0.34 -9.44
C MET A 534 2.96 -0.80 -10.87
N SER A 535 3.74 0.01 -11.60
CA SER A 535 4.14 -0.29 -12.98
C SER A 535 5.65 -0.40 -13.13
N TYR A 536 6.10 -1.14 -14.12
CA TYR A 536 7.50 -1.34 -14.44
C TYR A 536 7.80 -0.92 -15.88
N THR A 537 8.90 -0.19 -16.04
CA THR A 537 9.52 0.11 -17.33
C THR A 537 10.83 -0.66 -17.43
N PRO A 538 10.98 -1.60 -18.39
CA PRO A 538 12.25 -2.30 -18.63
C PRO A 538 13.40 -1.33 -18.96
N PRO A 539 14.67 -1.73 -18.72
CA PRO A 539 15.82 -0.91 -19.09
C PRO A 539 15.85 -0.68 -20.62
N ALA A 540 16.37 0.48 -21.04
CA ALA A 540 16.66 0.72 -22.45
C ALA A 540 17.72 -0.28 -22.96
N LEU A 541 17.59 -0.74 -24.20
CA LEU A 541 18.63 -1.56 -24.83
C LEU A 541 19.92 -0.73 -24.95
N PRO A 542 21.10 -1.34 -24.76
CA PRO A 542 22.35 -0.69 -25.14
C PRO A 542 22.28 -0.34 -26.63
N GLU A 543 22.54 0.92 -27.00
CA GLU A 543 22.86 1.25 -28.39
C GLU A 543 24.22 0.59 -28.69
N ASP A 544 24.22 -0.38 -29.60
CA ASP A 544 25.42 -1.08 -30.09
C ASP A 544 26.35 -0.16 -30.92
#